data_AF-A0A1F5NHD1-F1
#
_entry.id   AF-A0A1F5NHD1-F1
#
_cell.length_a   1.000
_cell.length_b   1.000
_cell.length_c   1.000
_cell.angle_alpha   90.00
_cell.angle_beta   90.00
_cell.angle_gamma   90.00
#
_symmetry.space_group_name_H-M   'P 1'
#
loop_
_entity.id
_entity.type
_entity.pdbx_description
1 polymer ?
#
loop_
_entity_poly.entity_id
_entity_poly.type
_entity_poly.pdbx_seq_one_letter_code
_entity_poly.pdbx_strand_id
1 'polypeptide(L)'
;MLKTYLYIPEQLNNQINNTARVQNISKAEVMRQALKNGLQKFIGQGNAGVEALFKLAELGKKYKLKGPRDSSMKMDEYLWGKDWSSSE
;
A
#
# COMPACT_ATOMS: atom_id res chain seq x y z
N MET A 1 -21.87 -10.25 -11.27
CA MET A 1 -21.85 -9.51 -9.99
C MET A 1 -22.17 -10.46 -8.86
N LEU A 2 -21.46 -10.37 -7.74
CA LEU A 2 -21.76 -11.12 -6.53
C LEU A 2 -22.67 -10.27 -5.62
N LYS A 3 -23.60 -10.93 -4.91
CA LYS A 3 -24.47 -10.26 -3.92
C LYS A 3 -23.82 -10.38 -2.54
N THR A 4 -23.65 -9.24 -1.89
CA THR A 4 -23.13 -9.15 -0.52
C THR A 4 -24.09 -8.30 0.31
N TYR A 5 -24.47 -8.81 1.48
CA TYR A 5 -25.29 -8.08 2.44
C TYR A 5 -24.36 -7.49 3.51
N LEU A 6 -24.52 -6.19 3.78
CA LEU A 6 -23.76 -5.45 4.78
C LEU A 6 -24.74 -4.65 5.64
N TYR A 7 -24.66 -4.82 6.95
CA TYR A 7 -25.36 -3.96 7.89
C TYR A 7 -24.62 -2.63 8.00
N ILE A 8 -25.33 -1.53 7.81
CA ILE A 8 -24.79 -0.17 7.94
C ILE A 8 -25.66 0.66 8.88
N PRO A 9 -25.06 1.60 9.65
CA PRO A 9 -25.82 2.55 10.44
C PRO A 9 -26.73 3.43 9.56
N GLU A 10 -27.85 3.87 10.13
CA GLU A 10 -28.82 4.72 9.44
C GLU A 10 -28.18 6.02 8.92
N GLN A 11 -27.30 6.63 9.71
CA GLN A 11 -26.58 7.85 9.34
C GLN A 11 -25.76 7.65 8.06
N LEU A 12 -25.11 6.50 7.92
CA LEU A 12 -24.30 6.18 6.74
C LEU A 12 -25.19 5.94 5.50
N ASN A 13 -26.33 5.27 5.68
CA ASN A 13 -27.31 5.11 4.61
C ASN A 13 -27.83 6.46 4.10
N ASN A 14 -28.10 7.41 5.01
CA ASN A 14 -28.54 8.76 4.66
C ASN A 14 -27.47 9.51 3.86
N GLN A 15 -26.19 9.39 4.24
CA GLN A 15 -25.08 9.95 3.47
C GLN A 15 -25.01 9.35 2.06
N ILE A 16 -25.07 8.02 1.93
CA ILE A 16 -25.06 7.33 0.63
C ILE A 16 -26.23 7.81 -0.25
N ASN A 17 -27.43 7.95 0.31
CA ASN A 17 -28.60 8.43 -0.41
C ASN A 17 -28.41 9.86 -0.92
N ASN A 18 -27.86 10.74 -0.08
CA ASN A 18 -27.61 12.13 -0.45
C ASN A 18 -26.54 12.23 -1.54
N THR A 19 -25.43 11.49 -1.42
CA THR A 19 -24.38 11.45 -2.44
C THR A 19 -24.90 10.93 -3.77
N ALA A 20 -25.70 9.86 -3.74
CA ALA A 20 -26.33 9.30 -4.94
C ALA A 20 -27.21 10.33 -5.67
N ARG A 21 -28.00 11.11 -4.91
CA ARG A 21 -28.83 12.19 -5.46
C ARG A 21 -28.00 13.32 -6.05
N VAL A 22 -26.99 13.80 -5.32
CA VAL A 22 -26.14 14.91 -5.76
C VAL A 22 -25.34 14.56 -7.01
N GLN A 23 -24.81 13.34 -7.09
CA GLN A 23 -23.99 12.89 -8.21
C GLN A 23 -24.80 12.23 -9.34
N ASN A 24 -26.13 12.10 -9.18
CA ASN A 24 -27.02 11.45 -10.11
C ASN A 24 -26.58 10.03 -10.53
N ILE A 25 -26.12 9.23 -9.56
CA ILE A 25 -25.68 7.84 -9.75
C ILE A 25 -26.39 6.89 -8.79
N SER A 26 -26.38 5.60 -9.10
CA SER A 26 -27.01 4.60 -8.23
C SER A 26 -26.29 4.47 -6.88
N LYS A 27 -27.03 4.14 -5.81
CA LYS A 27 -26.44 3.85 -4.47
C LYS A 27 -25.35 2.77 -4.55
N ALA A 28 -25.57 1.77 -5.39
CA ALA A 28 -24.61 0.68 -5.59
C ALA A 28 -23.29 1.19 -6.19
N GLU A 29 -23.35 2.19 -7.07
CA GLU A 29 -22.15 2.81 -7.65
C GLU A 29 -21.41 3.65 -6.62
N VAL A 30 -22.13 4.46 -5.83
CA VAL A 30 -21.55 5.20 -4.70
C VAL A 30 -20.81 4.26 -3.75
N MET A 31 -21.45 3.15 -3.35
CA MET A 31 -20.83 2.16 -2.47
C MET A 31 -19.61 1.50 -3.10
N ARG A 32 -19.66 1.14 -4.39
CA ARG A 32 -18.50 0.57 -5.10
C ARG A 32 -17.31 1.52 -5.11
N GLN A 33 -17.55 2.79 -5.43
CA GLN A 33 -16.47 3.80 -5.48
C GLN A 33 -15.89 4.06 -4.10
N ALA A 34 -16.74 4.21 -3.08
CA ALA A 34 -16.30 4.40 -1.70
C ALA A 34 -15.46 3.22 -1.22
N LEU A 35 -15.89 1.98 -1.47
CA LEU A 35 -15.14 0.77 -1.12
C LEU A 35 -13.81 0.68 -1.89
N LYS A 36 -13.81 0.92 -3.20
CA LYS A 36 -12.60 0.89 -4.02
C LYS A 36 -11.56 1.90 -3.52
N ASN A 37 -11.99 3.14 -3.31
CA ASN A 37 -11.12 4.21 -2.84
C ASN A 37 -10.65 3.97 -1.39
N GLY A 38 -11.52 3.44 -0.53
CA GLY A 38 -11.17 3.04 0.83
C GLY A 38 -10.12 1.94 0.86
N LEU A 39 -10.32 0.87 0.08
CA LEU A 39 -9.37 -0.24 -0.01
C LEU A 39 -7.99 0.20 -0.52
N GLN A 40 -7.93 1.10 -1.50
CA GLN A 40 -6.65 1.66 -1.96
C GLN A 40 -5.90 2.39 -0.84
N LYS A 41 -6.62 3.11 0.04
CA LYS A 41 -6.02 3.77 1.21
C LYS A 41 -5.53 2.76 2.25
N PHE A 42 -6.27 1.68 2.49
CA PHE A 42 -5.84 0.61 3.39
C PHE A 42 -4.59 -0.14 2.88
N ILE A 43 -4.52 -0.40 1.57
CA ILE A 43 -3.34 -0.99 0.94
C ILE A 43 -2.13 -0.07 1.09
N GLY A 44 -2.31 1.25 0.91
CA GLY A 44 -1.24 2.24 1.02
C GLY A 44 -0.73 2.50 2.45
N GLN A 45 -1.57 2.36 3.47
CA GLN A 45 -1.18 2.70 4.86
C GLN A 45 -0.55 1.53 5.64
N GLY A 46 -0.77 0.28 5.26
CA GLY A 46 -0.28 -0.88 6.03
C GLY A 46 1.09 -1.43 5.63
N ASN A 47 1.55 -1.17 4.41
CA ASN A 47 2.60 -2.01 3.79
C ASN A 47 3.68 -1.26 3.01
N ALA A 48 3.82 0.07 3.11
CA ALA A 48 4.83 0.79 2.32
C ALA A 48 6.26 0.22 2.52
N GLY A 49 6.63 -0.11 3.75
CA GLY A 49 7.91 -0.77 4.05
C GLY A 49 7.99 -2.21 3.54
N VAL A 50 6.90 -2.98 3.64
CA VAL A 50 6.82 -4.37 3.19
C VAL A 50 6.89 -4.46 1.66
N GLU A 51 6.20 -3.57 0.95
CA GLU A 51 6.23 -3.45 -0.50
C GLU A 51 7.61 -3.02 -1.00
N ALA A 52 8.28 -2.10 -0.30
CA ALA A 52 9.66 -1.73 -0.59
C ALA A 52 10.63 -2.92 -0.41
N LEU A 53 10.47 -3.70 0.67
CA LEU A 53 11.26 -4.91 0.90
C LEU A 53 11.01 -5.98 -0.17
N PHE A 54 9.77 -6.17 -0.61
CA PHE A 54 9.46 -7.09 -1.71
C PHE A 54 10.10 -6.64 -3.03
N LYS A 55 10.05 -5.35 -3.36
CA LYS A 55 10.72 -4.80 -4.55
C LYS A 55 12.25 -4.97 -4.48
N LEU A 56 12.86 -4.73 -3.31
CA LEU A 56 14.29 -4.99 -3.10
C LEU A 56 14.64 -6.47 -3.26
N ALA A 57 13.81 -7.38 -2.76
CA ALA A 57 14.00 -8.81 -2.92
C ALA A 57 13.87 -9.26 -4.39
N GLU A 58 12.93 -8.70 -5.16
CA GLU A 58 12.80 -8.96 -6.59
C GLU A 58 14.01 -8.48 -7.39
N LEU A 59 14.52 -7.27 -7.08
CA LEU A 59 15.77 -6.77 -7.66
C LEU A 59 16.95 -7.68 -7.31
N GLY A 60 17.05 -8.12 -6.05
CA GLY A 60 18.05 -9.07 -5.59
C GLY A 60 18.03 -10.38 -6.37
N LYS A 61 16.83 -10.94 -6.63
CA LYS A 61 16.66 -12.14 -7.45
C LYS A 61 17.06 -11.91 -8.91
N LYS A 62 16.61 -10.80 -9.52
CA LYS A 62 16.88 -10.47 -10.93
C LYS A 62 18.37 -10.31 -11.20
N TYR A 63 19.08 -9.61 -10.32
CA TYR A 63 20.52 -9.33 -10.47
C TYR A 63 21.41 -10.35 -9.76
N LYS A 64 20.83 -11.40 -9.16
CA LYS A 64 21.55 -12.42 -8.37
C LYS A 64 22.49 -11.80 -7.33
N LEU A 65 22.03 -10.72 -6.69
CA LEU A 65 22.80 -10.02 -5.67
C LEU A 65 23.08 -10.98 -4.52
N LYS A 66 24.36 -11.13 -4.18
CA LYS A 66 24.83 -11.86 -3.00
C LYS A 66 25.52 -10.86 -2.10
N GLY A 67 25.16 -10.87 -0.82
CA GLY A 67 25.83 -10.06 0.18
C GLY A 67 27.31 -10.46 0.33
N PRO A 68 28.16 -9.55 0.83
CA PRO A 68 29.54 -9.87 1.22
C PRO A 68 29.58 -11.07 2.17
N ARG A 69 30.57 -11.96 2.02
CA ARG A 69 30.72 -13.13 2.90
C ARG A 69 31.02 -12.75 4.35
N ASP A 70 31.60 -11.58 4.57
CA ASP A 70 32.01 -10.99 5.84
C ASP A 70 31.03 -9.93 6.35
N SER A 71 29.79 -9.89 5.82
CA SER A 71 28.78 -8.90 6.19
C SER A 71 28.52 -8.81 7.70
N SER A 72 28.60 -9.94 8.42
CA SER A 72 28.41 -9.97 9.88
C SER A 72 29.59 -9.38 10.65
N MET A 73 30.81 -9.47 10.11
CA MET A 73 32.03 -9.02 10.78
C MET A 73 32.35 -7.55 10.48
N LYS A 74 31.89 -7.04 9.34
CA LYS A 74 32.17 -5.68 8.86
C LYS A 74 30.93 -4.81 8.72
N MET A 75 29.91 -5.10 9.52
CA MET A 75 28.62 -4.41 9.41
C MET A 75 28.79 -2.89 9.59
N ASP A 76 29.61 -2.45 10.55
CA ASP A 76 29.89 -1.03 10.78
C ASP A 76 30.63 -0.36 9.61
N GLU A 77 31.62 -1.04 9.04
CA GLU A 77 32.38 -0.52 7.89
C GLU A 77 31.46 -0.30 6.68
N TYR A 78 30.55 -1.24 6.40
CA TYR A 78 29.66 -1.14 5.24
C TYR A 78 28.51 -0.16 5.43
N LEU A 79 27.97 -0.05 6.65
CA LEU A 79 26.86 0.85 6.94
C LEU A 79 27.30 2.29 7.20
N TRP A 80 28.46 2.48 7.84
CA TRP A 80 28.89 3.78 8.38
C TRP A 80 30.28 4.21 7.93
N GLY A 81 31.08 3.32 7.36
CA GLY A 81 32.47 3.61 6.97
C GLY A 81 32.61 4.46 5.71
N LYS A 82 31.54 4.63 4.93
CA LYS A 82 31.51 5.52 3.76
C LYS A 82 30.32 6.48 3.87
N ASP A 83 30.57 7.75 3.61
CA ASP A 83 29.50 8.74 3.54
C ASP A 83 28.79 8.61 2.19
N TRP A 84 27.63 7.98 2.20
CA TRP A 84 26.82 7.74 0.99
C TRP A 84 26.11 9.01 0.49
N SER A 85 26.24 10.12 1.22
CA SER A 85 25.62 11.41 0.88
C SER A 85 26.42 12.23 -0.15
N SER A 86 27.72 11.97 -0.29
CA SER A 86 28.59 12.61 -1.29
C SER A 86 28.81 11.66 -2.46
N SER A 87 28.18 11.96 -3.59
CA SER A 87 28.46 11.31 -4.87
C SER A 87 29.75 11.88 -5.47
N GLU A 88 30.81 11.08 -5.45
CA GLU A 88 31.93 11.17 -6.42
C GLU A 88 31.63 10.27 -7.63
#